data_AF-A0A368TML1-F1
#
_entry.id   AF-A0A368TML1-F1
#
_cell.length_a   1.000
_cell.length_b   1.000
_cell.length_c   1.000
_cell.angle_alpha   90.00
_cell.angle_beta   90.00
_cell.angle_gamma   90.00
#
_symmetry.space_group_name_H-M   'P 1'
#
loop_
_entity.id
_entity.type
_entity.pdbx_description
1 polymer ?
#
loop_
_entity_poly.entity_id
_entity_poly.type
_entity_poly.pdbx_seq_one_letter_code
_entity_poly.pdbx_strand_id
1 'polypeptide(L)'
;MNLLIIRLIIFAVLFFAGLKLYGMYRQWKLDREALLEKENRHEGGQMVRCRWCEVHVPEDEALREQSQWFCSSAHRDRYLQEQAQNENNQKEDKQD
;
A
#
# COMPACT_ATOMS: atom_id res chain seq x y z
N MET A 1 -25.28 -4.57 58.26
CA MET A 1 -24.93 -3.49 57.30
C MET A 1 -23.84 -3.88 56.30
N ASN A 2 -23.02 -4.93 56.53
CA ASN A 2 -21.93 -5.31 55.62
C ASN A 2 -22.36 -6.11 54.37
N LEU A 3 -23.49 -6.84 54.44
CA LEU A 3 -24.01 -7.64 53.32
C LEU A 3 -24.48 -6.78 52.13
N LEU A 4 -24.97 -5.57 52.39
CA LEU A 4 -25.36 -4.62 51.35
C LEU A 4 -24.13 -4.03 50.64
N ILE A 5 -23.05 -3.80 51.38
CA ILE A 5 -21.78 -3.29 50.85
C ILE A 5 -21.13 -4.33 49.93
N ILE A 6 -21.09 -5.60 50.33
CA ILE A 6 -20.54 -6.69 49.49
C ILE A 6 -21.33 -6.83 48.19
N ARG A 7 -22.67 -6.76 48.25
CA ARG A 7 -23.53 -6.86 47.08
C ARG A 7 -23.31 -5.68 46.12
N LEU A 8 -23.13 -4.46 46.64
CA LEU A 8 -22.82 -3.27 45.83
C LEU A 8 -21.45 -3.35 45.16
N ILE A 9 -20.43 -3.87 45.86
CA ILE A 9 -19.08 -4.06 45.29
C ILE A 9 -19.13 -5.04 44.11
N ILE A 10 -19.87 -6.15 44.25
CA ILE A 10 -20.04 -7.13 43.16
C ILE A 10 -20.69 -6.47 41.94
N PHE A 11 -21.75 -5.68 42.12
CA PHE A 11 -22.39 -4.96 41.01
C PHE A 11 -21.44 -3.95 40.34
N ALA A 12 -20.66 -3.20 41.13
CA ALA A 12 -19.70 -2.24 40.61
C ALA A 12 -18.61 -2.93 39.76
N VAL A 13 -18.07 -4.05 40.23
CA VAL A 13 -17.06 -4.83 39.51
C VAL A 13 -17.63 -5.42 38.22
N LEU A 14 -18.84 -5.99 38.26
CA LEU A 14 -19.51 -6.54 37.08
C LEU A 14 -19.80 -5.46 36.03
N PHE A 15 -20.27 -4.30 36.46
CA PHE A 15 -20.56 -3.17 35.57
C PHE A 15 -19.29 -2.65 34.91
N PHE A 16 -18.20 -2.49 35.69
CA PHE A 16 -16.92 -2.02 35.16
C PHE A 16 -16.28 -3.03 34.20
N ALA A 17 -16.33 -4.32 34.53
CA ALA A 17 -15.88 -5.39 33.64
C ALA A 17 -16.69 -5.40 32.34
N GLY A 18 -18.01 -5.25 32.41
CA GLY A 18 -18.89 -5.14 31.25
C GLY A 18 -18.56 -3.93 30.36
N LEU A 19 -18.39 -2.74 30.94
CA LEU A 19 -17.98 -1.55 30.20
C LEU A 19 -16.60 -1.70 29.55
N LYS A 20 -15.63 -2.26 30.27
CA LYS A 20 -14.27 -2.47 29.77
C LYS A 20 -14.26 -3.49 28.62
N LEU A 21 -15.04 -4.57 28.74
CA LEU A 21 -15.19 -5.57 27.69
C LEU A 21 -15.92 -5.02 26.47
N TYR A 22 -16.96 -4.20 26.68
CA TYR A 22 -17.69 -3.53 25.61
C TYR A 22 -16.80 -2.53 24.84
N GLY A 23 -15.98 -1.75 25.55
CA GLY A 23 -15.00 -0.85 24.95
C GLY A 23 -13.97 -1.59 24.10
N MET A 24 -13.42 -2.68 24.63
CA MET A 24 -12.45 -3.52 23.92
C MET A 24 -13.06 -4.22 22.70
N TYR A 25 -14.30 -4.70 22.81
CA TYR A 25 -15.04 -5.28 21.69
C TYR A 25 -15.28 -4.26 20.56
N ARG A 26 -15.59 -3.00 20.91
CA ARG A 26 -15.75 -1.91 19.93
C ARG A 26 -14.44 -1.58 19.22
N GLN A 27 -13.32 -1.59 19.94
CA GLN A 27 -11.99 -1.37 19.36
C GLN A 27 -11.58 -2.50 18.41
N TRP A 28 -11.79 -3.76 18.80
CA TRP A 28 -11.50 -4.91 17.94
C TRP A 28 -12.28 -4.91 16.62
N LYS A 29 -13.51 -4.40 16.61
CA LYS A 29 -14.29 -4.30 15.37
C LYS A 29 -13.73 -3.24 14.42
N LEU A 30 -13.35 -2.07 14.96
CA LEU A 30 -12.74 -0.97 14.19
C LEU A 30 -11.35 -1.34 13.65
N ASP A 31 -10.52 -2.05 14.42
CA ASP A 31 -9.19 -2.50 13.95
C ASP A 31 -9.31 -3.51 12.80
N ARG A 32 -10.35 -4.34 12.80
CA ARG A 32 -10.57 -5.32 11.73
C ARG A 32 -11.04 -4.66 10.44
N GLU A 33 -11.86 -3.62 10.54
CA GLU A 33 -12.26 -2.77 9.42
C GLU A 33 -11.06 -1.94 8.90
N ALA A 34 -10.22 -1.40 9.80
CA ALA A 34 -9.00 -0.69 9.44
C ALA A 34 -7.92 -1.59 8.81
N LEU A 35 -7.82 -2.85 9.24
CA LEU A 35 -6.93 -3.84 8.62
C LEU A 35 -7.42 -4.22 7.22
N LEU A 36 -8.73 -4.42 7.02
CA LEU A 36 -9.30 -4.68 5.70
C LEU A 36 -9.17 -3.46 4.77
N GLU A 37 -9.35 -2.25 5.27
CA GLU A 37 -9.14 -1.02 4.48
C GLU A 37 -7.65 -0.79 4.19
N LYS A 38 -6.75 -1.17 5.10
CA LYS A 38 -5.30 -1.16 4.88
C LYS A 38 -4.87 -2.21 3.86
N GLU A 39 -5.51 -3.38 3.86
CA GLU A 39 -5.32 -4.43 2.85
C GLU A 39 -5.82 -3.93 1.49
N ASN A 40 -7.01 -3.35 1.42
CA ASN A 40 -7.56 -2.75 0.19
C ASN A 40 -6.75 -1.55 -0.33
N ARG A 41 -6.12 -0.76 0.56
CA ARG A 41 -5.15 0.28 0.18
C ARG A 41 -3.81 -0.29 -0.31
N HIS A 42 -3.46 -1.53 0.03
CA HIS A 42 -2.29 -2.22 -0.53
C HIS A 42 -2.60 -3.03 -1.79
N GLU A 43 -3.87 -3.36 -2.07
CA GLU A 43 -4.28 -3.98 -3.33
C GLU A 43 -4.15 -3.03 -4.52
N GLY A 44 -4.13 -1.71 -4.29
CA GLY A 44 -3.65 -0.73 -5.28
C GLY A 44 -2.13 -0.67 -5.30
N GLY A 45 -1.47 -1.81 -5.59
CA GLY A 45 -0.03 -2.04 -5.51
C GLY A 45 0.83 -0.86 -5.99
N GLN A 46 2.05 -0.75 -5.47
CA GLN A 46 2.97 0.38 -5.69
C GLN A 46 2.85 0.94 -7.11
N MET A 47 2.30 2.16 -7.23
CA MET A 47 2.09 2.76 -8.55
C MET A 47 3.42 3.25 -9.07
N VAL A 48 3.83 2.72 -10.22
CA VAL A 48 5.07 3.08 -10.89
C VAL A 48 4.74 3.89 -12.15
N ARG A 49 5.63 4.82 -12.49
CA ARG A 49 5.45 5.69 -13.66
C ARG A 49 6.19 5.10 -14.85
N CYS A 50 5.47 4.90 -15.95
CA CYS A 50 6.06 4.48 -17.20
C CYS A 50 7.07 5.53 -17.70
N ARG A 51 8.31 5.14 -18.00
CA ARG A 51 9.34 6.09 -18.45
C ARG A 51 9.09 6.68 -19.84
N TRP A 52 8.30 5.98 -20.66
CA TRP A 52 8.00 6.39 -22.03
C TRP A 52 6.75 7.29 -22.13
N CYS A 53 5.61 6.82 -21.63
CA CYS A 53 4.33 7.53 -21.74
C CYS A 53 3.94 8.29 -20.48
N GLU A 54 4.73 8.21 -19.41
CA GLU A 54 4.53 8.90 -18.13
C GLU A 54 3.22 8.57 -17.38
N VAL A 55 2.49 7.56 -17.85
CA VAL A 55 1.28 7.03 -17.23
C VAL A 55 1.64 6.25 -15.97
N HIS A 56 0.83 6.42 -14.92
CA HIS A 56 0.91 5.63 -13.70
C HIS A 56 0.21 4.29 -13.91
N VAL A 57 0.93 3.21 -13.67
CA VAL A 57 0.45 1.83 -13.80
C VAL A 57 0.86 1.08 -12.54
N PRO A 58 0.03 0.17 -12.02
CA PRO A 58 0.40 -0.62 -10.85
C PRO A 58 1.61 -1.52 -11.16
N GLU A 59 2.46 -1.73 -10.15
CA GLU A 59 3.72 -2.48 -10.29
C GLU A 59 3.52 -3.94 -10.72
N ASP A 60 2.38 -4.55 -10.42
CA ASP A 60 2.04 -5.91 -10.82
C ASP A 60 1.85 -6.08 -12.33
N GLU A 61 1.34 -5.04 -13.01
CA GLU A 61 1.16 -4.98 -14.45
C GLU A 61 2.35 -4.33 -15.18
N ALA A 62 3.27 -3.69 -14.45
CA ALA A 62 4.39 -2.97 -15.03
C ALA A 62 5.58 -3.88 -15.38
N LEU A 63 6.15 -3.68 -16.55
CA LEU A 63 7.40 -4.32 -16.99
C LEU A 63 8.61 -3.54 -16.48
N ARG A 64 9.53 -4.25 -15.82
CA ARG A 64 10.79 -3.67 -15.29
C ARG A 64 11.96 -4.01 -16.20
N GLU A 65 12.65 -2.99 -16.72
CA GLU A 65 13.83 -3.15 -17.57
C GLU A 65 14.90 -2.10 -17.19
N GLN A 66 16.12 -2.53 -16.89
CA GLN A 66 17.25 -1.66 -16.54
C GLN A 66 16.92 -0.54 -15.53
N SER A 67 16.22 -0.88 -14.43
CA SER A 67 15.73 0.05 -13.38
C SER A 67 14.63 1.04 -13.81
N GLN A 68 14.07 0.88 -15.01
CA GLN A 68 12.94 1.66 -15.51
C GLN A 68 11.68 0.81 -15.58
N TRP A 69 10.54 1.47 -15.39
CA TRP A 69 9.21 0.87 -15.45
C TRP A 69 8.51 1.23 -16.76
N PHE A 70 7.78 0.28 -17.33
CA PHE A 70 7.05 0.44 -18.58
C PHE A 70 5.67 -0.20 -18.46
N CYS A 71 4.64 0.44 -19.01
CA CYS A 71 3.29 -0.13 -18.99
C CYS A 71 3.07 -1.26 -20.03
N SER A 72 3.97 -1.42 -20.99
CA SER A 72 3.88 -2.47 -22.02
C SER A 72 5.24 -2.74 -22.64
N SER A 73 5.39 -3.92 -23.25
CA SER A 73 6.59 -4.31 -24.01
C SER A 73 6.85 -3.36 -25.18
N ALA A 74 5.80 -2.89 -25.85
CA ALA A 74 5.90 -1.94 -26.95
C ALA A 74 6.58 -0.61 -26.54
N HIS A 75 6.28 -0.10 -25.34
CA HIS A 75 6.91 1.12 -24.83
C HIS A 75 8.36 0.89 -24.41
N ARG A 76 8.66 -0.25 -23.80
CA ARG A 76 10.04 -0.65 -23.49
C ARG A 76 10.88 -0.69 -24.78
N ASP A 77 10.39 -1.38 -25.81
CA ASP A 77 11.15 -1.59 -27.04
C ASP A 77 11.41 -0.27 -27.78
N ARG A 78 10.44 0.66 -27.79
CA ARG A 78 10.65 2.02 -28.31
C ARG A 78 11.70 2.79 -27.54
N TYR A 79 11.65 2.76 -26.22
CA TYR A 79 12.63 3.45 -25.38
C TYR A 79 14.05 2.92 -25.60
N LEU A 80 14.21 1.59 -25.72
CA LEU A 80 15.51 0.99 -26.00
C LEU A 80 16.04 1.34 -27.39
N GLN A 81 15.17 1.41 -28.40
CA GLN A 81 15.56 1.85 -29.75
C GLN A 81 16.05 3.30 -29.77
N GLU A 82 15.35 4.21 -29.10
CA GLU A 82 15.79 5.62 -29.02
C GLU A 82 17.13 5.75 -28.30
N GLN A 83 17.35 5.00 -27.22
CA GLN A 83 18.65 5.02 -26.54
C GLN A 83 19.79 4.52 -27.44
N ALA A 84 19.59 3.40 -28.13
CA ALA A 84 20.60 2.86 -29.05
C ALA A 84 20.90 3.84 -30.21
N GLN A 85 19.89 4.53 -30.73
CA GLN A 85 20.09 5.52 -31.79
C GLN A 85 20.85 6.75 -31.28
N ASN A 86 20.50 7.26 -30.10
CA ASN A 86 21.21 8.38 -29.48
C ASN A 86 22.67 8.06 -29.17
N GLU A 87 22.97 6.83 -28.73
CA GLU A 87 24.34 6.37 -28.50
C GLU A 87 25.17 6.30 -29.78
N ASN A 88 24.56 5.92 -30.91
CA ASN A 88 25.25 5.87 -32.19
C ASN A 88 25.55 7.29 -32.71
N ASN A 89 24.58 8.21 -32.64
CA ASN A 89 24.77 9.61 -33.04
C ASN A 89 25.89 10.28 -32.22
N GLN A 90 25.96 10.02 -30.90
CA GLN A 90 27.03 10.56 -30.04
C GLN A 90 28.43 10.03 -30.37
N LYS A 91 28.54 8.84 -30.98
CA LYS A 91 29.82 8.28 -31.41
C LYS A 91 30.28 8.93 -32.71
N GLU A 92 29.36 9.20 -33.62
CA GLU A 92 29.65 9.90 -34.88
C GLU A 92 30.13 11.34 -34.63
N ASP A 93 29.49 12.09 -33.73
CA ASP A 93 29.91 13.45 -33.36
C ASP A 93 31.29 13.54 -32.68
N LYS A 94 31.81 12.42 -32.15
CA LYS A 94 33.15 12.37 -31.52
C LYS A 94 34.25 11.92 -32.49
N GLN A 95 33.91 11.56 -33.72
CA GLN A 95 34.82 11.02 -34.70
C GLN A 95 35.36 12.09 -35.68
N ASP A 96 34.80 13.30 -35.66
CA ASP A 96 35.25 14.50 -36.40
C ASP A 96 36.21 15.40 -35.58
#